data_AF-A0A8S2XRM3-F1
#
_entry.id   AF-A0A8S2XRM3-F1
#
_cell.length_a   1.000
_cell.length_b   1.000
_cell.length_c   1.000
_cell.angle_alpha   90.00
_cell.angle_beta   90.00
_cell.angle_gamma   90.00
#
_symmetry.space_group_name_H-M   'P 1'
#
loop_
_entity.id
_entity.type
_entity.pdbx_description
1 polymer ?
#
loop_
_entity_poly.entity_id
_entity_poly.type
_entity_poly.pdbx_seq_one_letter_code
_entity_poly.pdbx_strand_id
1 'polypeptide(L)'
;MSRTCNTVITTGKSFVLEFQKFLKCIYDVRELFSSDEIAYKSLAKFGEYLREIQSLFSSLIEQTTHSVLRTLTRMLKEDIRKVKDQGKMFERLSNDYDI
;
A
#
# COMPACT_ATOMS: atom_id res chain seq x y z
N MET A 1 11.79 -5.46 3.94
CA MET A 1 10.94 -5.07 2.79
C MET A 1 11.84 -4.89 1.59
N SER A 2 11.61 -5.56 0.45
CA SER A 2 12.44 -5.30 -0.75
C SER A 2 12.38 -3.80 -1.07
N ARG A 3 13.54 -3.19 -1.37
CA ARG A 3 13.68 -1.74 -1.61
C ARG A 3 12.62 -1.25 -2.61
N THR A 4 12.41 -2.03 -3.67
CA THR A 4 11.43 -1.73 -4.73
C THR A 4 9.99 -1.72 -4.22
N CYS A 5 9.57 -2.70 -3.40
CA CYS A 5 8.22 -2.72 -2.83
C CYS A 5 7.95 -1.53 -1.92
N ASN A 6 8.95 -1.11 -1.14
CA ASN A 6 8.83 0.06 -0.27
C ASN A 6 8.70 1.35 -1.09
N THR A 7 9.51 1.49 -2.15
CA THR A 7 9.41 2.62 -3.08
C THR A 7 8.02 2.67 -3.72
N VAL A 8 7.51 1.55 -4.24
CA VAL A 8 6.18 1.50 -4.88
C VAL A 8 5.06 1.91 -3.91
N ILE A 9 5.08 1.41 -2.67
CA ILE A 9 4.09 1.78 -1.65
C ILE A 9 4.18 3.25 -1.27
N THR A 10 5.39 3.78 -1.10
CA THR A 10 5.61 5.18 -0.74
C THR A 10 5.16 6.11 -1.86
N THR A 11 5.57 5.84 -3.10
CA THR A 11 5.14 6.60 -4.29
C THR A 11 3.61 6.53 -4.44
N GLY A 12 3.01 5.35 -4.25
CA GLY A 12 1.55 5.19 -4.31
C GLY A 12 0.84 6.06 -3.27
N LYS A 13 1.30 6.06 -2.02
CA LYS A 13 0.72 6.91 -0.97
C LYS A 13 0.82 8.39 -1.31
N SER A 14 1.97 8.83 -1.83
CA SER A 14 2.14 10.21 -2.30
C SER A 14 1.20 10.53 -3.46
N PHE A 15 1.02 9.60 -4.41
CA PHE A 15 0.07 9.78 -5.51
C PHE A 15 -1.36 10.01 -5.02
N VAL A 16 -1.86 9.21 -4.06
CA VAL A 16 -3.21 9.39 -3.49
C VAL A 16 -3.39 10.77 -2.86
N LEU A 17 -2.35 11.27 -2.17
CA LEU A 17 -2.37 12.61 -1.56
C LEU A 17 -2.40 13.71 -2.61
N GLU A 18 -1.57 13.62 -3.65
CA GLU A 18 -1.59 14.60 -4.76
C GLU A 18 -2.90 14.54 -5.55
N PHE A 19 -3.45 13.34 -5.75
CA PHE A 19 -4.76 13.15 -6.39
C PHE A 19 -5.89 13.80 -5.58
N GLN A 20 -5.80 13.81 -4.24
CA GLN A 20 -6.73 14.55 -3.39
C GLN A 20 -6.70 16.06 -3.66
N LYS A 21 -5.49 16.61 -3.83
CA LYS A 21 -5.32 18.04 -4.14
C LYS A 21 -5.85 18.35 -5.53
N PHE A 22 -5.60 17.47 -6.51
CA PHE A 22 -6.16 17.58 -7.85
C PHE A 22 -7.70 17.58 -7.83
N LEU A 23 -8.32 16.67 -7.07
CA LEU A 23 -9.77 16.65 -6.85
C LEU A 23 -10.30 17.96 -6.28
N LYS A 24 -9.59 18.55 -5.32
CA LYS A 24 -9.95 19.86 -4.78
C LYS A 24 -9.92 20.93 -5.88
N CYS A 25 -8.88 20.95 -6.73
CA CYS A 25 -8.81 21.88 -7.85
C CYS A 25 -10.00 21.73 -8.82
N ILE A 26 -10.50 20.50 -9.06
CA ILE A 26 -11.70 20.30 -9.89
C ILE A 26 -12.93 20.96 -9.26
N TYR A 27 -13.10 20.86 -7.94
CA TYR A 27 -14.18 21.54 -7.25
C TYR A 27 -13.98 23.06 -7.24
N ASP A 28 -12.77 23.55 -7.04
CA ASP A 28 -12.49 25.00 -7.10
C ASP A 28 -12.78 25.56 -8.51
N VAL A 29 -12.42 24.83 -9.58
CA VAL A 29 -12.75 25.18 -10.97
C VAL A 29 -14.26 25.16 -11.20
N ARG A 30 -14.97 24.17 -10.66
CA ARG A 30 -16.44 24.10 -10.74
C ARG A 30 -17.10 25.38 -10.22
N GLU A 31 -16.62 25.93 -9.11
CA GLU A 31 -17.18 27.17 -8.55
C GLU A 31 -17.06 28.37 -9.51
N LEU A 32 -16.04 28.39 -10.39
CA LEU A 32 -15.90 29.42 -11.43
C LEU A 32 -17.03 29.36 -12.48
N PHE A 33 -17.70 28.22 -12.59
CA PHE A 33 -18.83 27.99 -13.49
C PHE A 33 -20.19 28.08 -12.78
N SER A 34 -20.29 28.72 -11.61
CA SER A 34 -21.55 28.81 -10.85
C SER A 34 -22.73 29.38 -11.64
N SER A 35 -22.48 30.18 -12.67
CA SER A 35 -23.50 30.75 -13.56
C SER A 35 -23.84 29.88 -14.77
N ASP A 36 -23.05 28.85 -15.06
CA ASP A 36 -23.29 27.86 -16.11
C ASP A 36 -23.69 26.53 -15.47
N GLU A 37 -25.00 26.29 -15.42
CA GLU A 37 -25.56 25.12 -14.73
C GLU A 37 -25.11 23.79 -15.34
N ILE A 38 -24.89 23.74 -16.66
CA ILE A 38 -24.47 22.52 -17.36
C ILE A 38 -23.02 22.21 -17.02
N ALA A 39 -22.14 23.21 -17.12
CA ALA A 39 -20.73 23.07 -16.78
C ALA A 39 -20.55 22.73 -15.30
N TYR A 40 -21.27 23.43 -14.40
CA TYR A 40 -21.23 23.19 -12.96
C TYR A 40 -21.62 21.75 -12.60
N LYS A 41 -22.76 21.26 -13.10
CA LYS A 41 -23.22 19.88 -12.84
C LYS A 41 -22.29 18.84 -13.44
N SER A 42 -21.75 19.09 -14.64
CA SER A 42 -20.82 18.16 -15.29
C SER A 42 -19.51 18.03 -14.50
N LEU A 43 -18.94 19.15 -14.04
CA LEU A 43 -17.74 19.15 -13.21
C LEU A 43 -17.98 18.54 -11.82
N ALA A 44 -19.17 18.77 -11.22
CA ALA A 44 -19.54 18.11 -9.98
C ALA A 44 -19.54 16.57 -10.13
N LYS A 45 -20.22 16.07 -11.16
CA LYS A 45 -20.31 14.64 -11.45
C LYS A 45 -18.95 14.03 -11.80
N PHE A 46 -18.11 14.76 -12.55
CA PHE A 46 -16.73 14.35 -12.82
C PHE A 46 -15.91 14.23 -11.54
N GLY A 47 -16.01 15.20 -10.63
CA GLY A 47 -15.36 15.15 -9.32
C GLY A 47 -15.82 13.97 -8.46
N GLU A 48 -17.09 13.59 -8.52
CA GLU A 48 -17.60 12.38 -7.85
C GLU A 48 -16.94 11.10 -8.39
N TYR A 49 -16.88 10.92 -9.71
CA TYR A 49 -16.19 9.78 -10.31
C TYR A 49 -14.69 9.73 -9.95
N LEU A 50 -14.02 10.88 -9.98
CA LEU A 50 -12.62 10.94 -9.57
C LEU A 50 -12.45 10.58 -8.09
N ARG A 51 -13.39 10.97 -7.22
CA ARG A 51 -13.36 10.61 -5.80
C ARG A 51 -13.51 9.10 -5.58
N GLU A 52 -14.38 8.44 -6.35
CA GLU A 52 -14.49 6.98 -6.34
C GLU A 52 -13.16 6.32 -6.76
N ILE A 53 -12.55 6.81 -7.84
CA ILE A 53 -11.23 6.34 -8.31
C ILE A 53 -10.16 6.52 -7.22
N GLN A 54 -10.15 7.67 -6.53
CA GLN A 54 -9.23 7.91 -5.43
C GLN A 54 -9.40 6.89 -4.30
N SER A 55 -10.65 6.60 -3.92
CA SER A 55 -10.97 5.61 -2.88
C SER A 55 -10.46 4.21 -3.24
N LEU A 56 -10.61 3.82 -4.52
CA LEU A 56 -10.07 2.56 -5.04
C LEU A 56 -8.55 2.51 -4.94
N PHE A 57 -7.84 3.59 -5.32
CA PHE A 57 -6.39 3.66 -5.19
C PHE A 57 -5.91 3.60 -3.73
N SER A 58 -6.57 4.32 -2.81
CA SER A 58 -6.28 4.22 -1.37
C SER A 58 -6.39 2.78 -0.88
N SER A 59 -7.52 2.14 -1.17
CA SER A 59 -7.80 0.76 -0.73
C SER A 59 -6.78 -0.23 -1.30
N LEU A 60 -6.43 -0.10 -2.58
CA LEU A 60 -5.44 -0.93 -3.24
C LEU A 60 -4.05 -0.81 -2.58
N ILE A 61 -3.65 0.41 -2.23
CA ILE A 61 -2.34 0.67 -1.61
C ILE A 61 -2.30 0.15 -0.18
N GLU A 62 -3.37 0.29 0.58
CA GLU A 62 -3.49 -0.28 1.93
C GLU A 62 -3.39 -1.80 1.89
N GLN A 63 -4.16 -2.45 1.02
CA GLN A 63 -4.12 -3.90 0.84
C GLN A 63 -2.73 -4.38 0.41
N THR A 64 -2.10 -3.68 -0.53
CA THR A 64 -0.74 -3.98 -0.98
C THR A 64 0.27 -3.86 0.16
N THR A 65 0.17 -2.79 0.96
CA THR A 65 1.02 -2.57 2.13
C THR A 65 0.88 -3.70 3.14
N HIS A 66 -0.35 -4.08 3.47
CA HIS A 66 -0.63 -5.18 4.39
C HIS A 66 -0.16 -6.53 3.85
N SER A 67 -0.40 -6.82 2.57
CA SER A 67 -0.02 -8.09 1.94
C SER A 67 1.50 -8.30 1.94
N VAL A 68 2.27 -7.27 1.59
CA VAL A 68 3.74 -7.30 1.60
C VAL A 68 4.27 -7.51 3.02
N LEU A 69 3.73 -6.79 4.02
CA LEU A 69 4.12 -6.96 5.41
C LEU A 69 3.83 -8.37 5.94
N ARG A 70 2.65 -8.92 5.64
CA ARG A 70 2.26 -10.28 6.06
C ARG A 70 3.18 -11.33 5.45
N THR A 71 3.44 -11.24 4.15
CA THR A 71 4.28 -12.20 3.42
C THR A 71 5.70 -12.23 4.00
N LEU A 72 6.30 -11.06 4.22
CA LEU A 72 7.65 -10.96 4.80
C LEU A 72 7.71 -11.45 6.24
N THR A 73 6.71 -11.10 7.05
CA THR A 73 6.63 -11.55 8.45
C THR A 73 6.52 -13.07 8.52
N ARG A 74 5.75 -13.70 7.63
CA ARG A 74 5.65 -15.16 7.52
C ARG A 74 7.00 -15.77 7.15
N MET A 75 7.67 -15.26 6.11
CA MET A 75 8.98 -15.77 5.68
C MET A 75 10.02 -15.69 6.81
N LEU A 76 10.14 -14.53 7.47
CA LEU A 76 11.05 -14.36 8.61
C LEU A 76 10.78 -15.37 9.74
N LYS A 77 9.50 -15.58 10.09
CA LYS A 77 9.12 -16.55 11.13
C LYS A 77 9.49 -17.99 10.74
N GLU A 78 9.27 -18.36 9.48
CA GLU A 78 9.62 -19.69 8.97
C GLU A 78 11.13 -19.90 8.95
N ASP A 79 11.90 -18.90 8.53
CA ASP A 79 13.36 -18.99 8.46
C ASP A 79 13.99 -19.05 9.85
N ILE A 80 13.54 -18.21 10.79
CA ILE A 80 13.97 -18.27 12.20
C ILE A 80 13.69 -19.65 12.79
N ARG A 81 12.51 -20.22 12.51
CA ARG A 81 12.14 -21.56 12.97
C ARG A 81 13.08 -22.62 12.40
N LYS A 82 13.34 -22.59 11.09
CA LYS A 82 14.25 -23.55 10.43
C LYS A 82 15.66 -23.49 11.01
N VAL A 83 16.21 -22.28 11.20
CA VAL A 83 17.55 -22.10 11.81
C VAL A 83 17.58 -22.65 13.23
N LYS A 84 16.54 -22.40 14.02
CA LYS A 84 16.43 -22.93 15.39
C LYS A 84 16.37 -24.47 15.41
N ASP A 85 15.63 -25.06 14.49
CA ASP A 85 15.49 -26.51 14.39
C ASP A 85 16.81 -27.16 13.93
N GLN A 86 17.52 -26.54 12.98
CA GLN A 86 18.86 -26.97 12.57
C GLN A 86 19.89 -26.85 13.70
N GLY A 87 19.86 -25.77 14.47
CA GLY A 87 20.74 -25.59 15.63
C GLY A 87 20.55 -26.71 16.67
N LYS A 88 19.30 -27.08 16.97
CA LYS A 88 19.02 -28.21 17.87
C LYS A 88 19.53 -29.55 17.34
N MET A 89 19.42 -29.79 16.02
CA MET A 89 19.96 -31.00 15.41
C MET A 89 21.48 -31.02 15.51
N PHE A 90 22.14 -29.88 15.31
CA PHE A 90 23.58 -29.74 15.46
C PHE A 90 24.04 -29.99 16.90
N GLU A 91 23.37 -29.40 17.90
CA GLU A 91 23.66 -29.64 19.32
C GLU A 91 23.51 -31.11 19.71
N ARG A 92 22.46 -31.79 19.22
CA ARG A 92 22.28 -33.23 19.45
C ARG A 92 23.42 -34.04 18.87
N LEU A 93 23.76 -33.80 17.60
CA LEU A 93 24.88 -34.48 16.96
C LEU A 93 26.20 -34.20 17.69
N SER A 94 26.48 -32.96 18.08
CA SER A 94 27.69 -32.64 18.86
C SER A 94 27.78 -33.47 20.13
N ASN A 95 26.70 -33.51 20.92
CA ASN A 95 26.66 -34.30 22.15
C ASN A 95 26.81 -35.80 21.90
N ASP A 96 26.32 -36.31 20.76
CA ASP A 96 26.47 -37.71 20.37
C ASP A 96 27.91 -38.04 19.92
N TYR A 97 28.67 -37.04 19.43
CA TYR A 97 30.07 -37.18 19.01
C TYR A 97 31.10 -36.83 20.11
N ASP A 98 30.71 -36.10 21.16
CA ASP A 98 31.57 -35.74 22.31
C ASP A 98 31.75 -36.90 23.32
N ILE A 99 31.74 -38.17 22.85
CA ILE A 99 32.00 -39.40 23.64
C ILE A 99 33.45 -39.86 23.46
#